data_AF-A0A0M3RIN5-F1
#
_entry.id   AF-A0A0M3RIN5-F1
#
_cell.length_a   1.000
_cell.length_b   1.000
_cell.length_c   1.000
_cell.angle_alpha   90.00
_cell.angle_beta   90.00
_cell.angle_gamma   90.00
#
_symmetry.space_group_name_H-M   'P 1'
#
loop_
_entity.id
_entity.type
_entity.pdbx_description
1 polymer ?
#
loop_
_entity_poly.entity_id
_entity_poly.type
_entity_poly.pdbx_seq_one_letter_code
_entity_poly.pdbx_strand_id
1 'polypeptide(L)'
;MFNFYLANIGYENASVAELEENFKTLNIIVKEAKPEDTFLRSDTFWYIETSEGIFCEIIATFTDGQLIGTVCKLLESISSEKDFRTLDEIDTYYPQKKNAFWGACFEEENERHIDTEEKYHLFKKQKIQDITKGIEIWERQSLLFKRIELCPGVKTQLKSVGSIKQILKTLLLLDDYCVTSWNNGRFNENEAMKFNSVLDISTESTSTNNNSKKKQERLFKLPNGKTEYFDLHIKPKENLRIYIFPDNLKIYIGYIGAHLPI
;
A
#
# COMPACT_ATOMS: atom_id res chain seq x y z
N MET A 1 1.80 9.84 -1.58
CA MET A 1 0.48 10.35 -2.01
C MET A 1 0.24 9.90 -3.44
N PHE A 2 -0.97 9.44 -3.68
CA PHE A 2 -1.47 8.96 -4.95
C PHE A 2 -2.30 10.04 -5.62
N ASN A 3 -2.09 10.24 -6.92
CA ASN A 3 -2.91 11.13 -7.70
C ASN A 3 -3.65 10.29 -8.74
N PHE A 4 -4.97 10.38 -8.75
CA PHE A 4 -5.86 9.78 -9.73
C PHE A 4 -6.50 10.89 -10.53
N TYR A 5 -6.13 10.98 -11.81
CA TYR A 5 -6.46 12.11 -12.66
C TYR A 5 -7.53 11.74 -13.68
N LEU A 6 -8.65 12.46 -13.65
CA LEU A 6 -9.72 12.35 -14.63
C LEU A 6 -9.40 13.27 -15.82
N ALA A 7 -8.83 12.71 -16.88
CA ALA A 7 -8.48 13.40 -18.13
C ALA A 7 -9.32 12.89 -19.30
N ASN A 8 -9.37 13.68 -20.36
CA ASN A 8 -9.86 13.29 -21.68
C ASN A 8 -9.49 11.85 -22.09
N ILE A 9 -8.22 11.45 -21.94
CA ILE A 9 -7.74 10.15 -22.43
C ILE A 9 -8.45 8.94 -21.80
N GLY A 10 -9.09 9.13 -20.65
CA GLY A 10 -9.84 8.09 -19.95
C GLY A 10 -11.34 8.09 -20.26
N TYR A 11 -11.83 9.02 -21.08
CA TYR A 11 -13.26 9.23 -21.31
C TYR A 11 -13.59 9.51 -22.78
N GLU A 12 -12.59 9.81 -23.60
CA GLU A 12 -12.71 9.88 -25.04
C GLU A 12 -13.26 8.55 -25.57
N ASN A 13 -14.24 8.63 -26.46
CA ASN A 13 -14.94 7.48 -27.05
C ASN A 13 -15.73 6.58 -26.06
N ALA A 14 -15.78 6.89 -24.76
CA ALA A 14 -16.58 6.11 -23.81
C ALA A 14 -18.08 6.20 -24.13
N SER A 15 -18.78 5.07 -24.10
CA SER A 15 -20.24 5.00 -24.19
C SER A 15 -20.91 5.48 -22.89
N VAL A 16 -22.19 5.80 -22.95
CA VAL A 16 -22.98 6.17 -21.76
C VAL A 16 -22.95 5.05 -20.71
N ALA A 17 -23.02 3.79 -21.12
CA ALA A 17 -22.99 2.65 -20.20
C ALA A 17 -21.65 2.56 -19.44
N GLU A 18 -20.53 2.72 -20.14
CA GLU A 18 -19.18 2.72 -19.54
C GLU A 18 -19.01 3.90 -18.57
N LEU A 19 -19.53 5.08 -18.92
CA LEU A 19 -19.51 6.25 -18.05
C LEU A 19 -20.32 6.02 -16.77
N GLU A 20 -21.53 5.50 -16.88
CA GLU A 20 -22.39 5.22 -15.73
C GLU A 20 -21.73 4.23 -14.77
N GLU A 21 -21.15 3.15 -15.29
CA GLU A 21 -20.41 2.17 -14.49
C GLU A 21 -19.17 2.78 -13.84
N ASN A 22 -18.37 3.53 -14.61
CA ASN A 22 -17.17 4.18 -14.10
C ASN A 22 -17.47 5.15 -12.96
N PHE A 23 -18.50 5.98 -13.09
CA PHE A 23 -18.82 6.96 -12.06
C PHE A 23 -19.48 6.33 -10.82
N LYS A 24 -20.22 5.22 -10.96
CA LYS A 24 -20.68 4.43 -9.81
C LYS A 24 -19.47 3.94 -9.00
N THR A 25 -18.49 3.37 -9.68
CA THR A 25 -17.25 2.87 -9.06
C THR A 25 -16.43 4.00 -8.45
N LEU A 26 -16.21 5.10 -9.20
CA LEU A 26 -15.45 6.25 -8.71
C LEU A 26 -16.10 6.87 -7.47
N ASN A 27 -17.42 6.98 -7.43
CA ASN A 27 -18.13 7.51 -6.26
C ASN A 27 -17.90 6.67 -4.99
N ILE A 28 -17.80 5.35 -5.12
CA ILE A 28 -17.46 4.46 -4.00
C ILE A 28 -16.01 4.72 -3.57
N ILE A 29 -15.08 4.71 -4.52
CA ILE A 29 -13.65 4.90 -4.27
C ILE A 29 -13.35 6.25 -3.62
N VAL A 30 -13.96 7.34 -4.10
CA VAL A 30 -13.74 8.69 -3.56
C VAL A 30 -14.31 8.81 -2.13
N LYS A 31 -15.43 8.13 -1.82
CA LYS A 31 -15.98 8.09 -0.46
C LYS A 31 -15.08 7.32 0.51
N GLU A 32 -14.42 6.28 0.02
CA GLU A 32 -13.51 5.43 0.81
C GLU A 32 -12.04 5.85 0.69
N ALA A 33 -11.78 6.97 0.03
CA ALA A 33 -10.44 7.48 -0.23
C ALA A 33 -9.70 7.74 1.09
N LYS A 34 -8.44 7.30 1.13
CA LYS A 34 -7.58 7.55 2.29
C LYS A 34 -6.92 8.93 2.16
N PRO A 35 -6.40 9.51 3.27
CA PRO A 35 -5.74 10.82 3.23
C PRO A 35 -4.55 10.91 2.25
N GLU A 36 -3.93 9.79 1.91
CA GLU A 36 -2.87 9.72 0.91
C GLU A 36 -3.36 9.76 -0.55
N ASP A 37 -4.66 9.61 -0.80
CA ASP A 37 -5.25 9.62 -2.13
C ASP A 37 -5.75 11.01 -2.49
N THR A 38 -5.54 11.41 -3.74
CA THR A 38 -5.98 12.69 -4.27
C THR A 38 -6.59 12.46 -5.64
N PHE A 39 -7.82 12.93 -5.80
CA PHE A 39 -8.54 12.91 -7.08
C PHE A 39 -8.52 14.31 -7.66
N LEU A 40 -8.22 14.39 -8.95
CA LEU A 40 -8.13 15.61 -9.72
C LEU A 40 -8.88 15.41 -11.03
N ARG A 41 -9.42 16.47 -11.60
CA ARG A 41 -10.04 16.43 -12.93
C ARG A 41 -9.51 17.54 -13.81
N SER A 42 -9.58 17.29 -15.12
CA SER A 42 -9.36 18.30 -16.14
C SER A 42 -10.30 19.48 -15.98
N ASP A 43 -9.77 20.68 -16.19
CA ASP A 43 -10.54 21.92 -16.28
C ASP A 43 -11.48 21.92 -17.49
N THR A 44 -11.14 21.16 -18.52
CA THR A 44 -12.01 20.91 -19.68
C THR A 44 -12.88 19.65 -19.55
N PHE A 45 -12.94 19.00 -18.38
CA PHE A 45 -13.61 17.70 -18.20
C PHE A 45 -15.07 17.67 -18.71
N TRP A 46 -15.82 18.74 -18.45
CA TRP A 46 -17.23 18.84 -18.87
C TRP A 46 -17.42 18.83 -20.39
N TYR A 47 -16.37 19.12 -21.14
CA TYR A 47 -16.38 19.27 -22.59
C TYR A 47 -15.66 18.13 -23.32
N ILE A 48 -15.43 16.99 -22.65
CA ILE A 48 -14.85 15.80 -23.26
C ILE A 48 -15.81 15.25 -24.32
N GLU A 49 -15.28 14.98 -25.52
CA GLU A 49 -16.00 14.27 -26.59
C GLU A 49 -15.99 12.77 -26.29
N THR A 50 -17.18 12.20 -26.10
CA THR A 50 -17.39 10.76 -25.92
C THR A 50 -17.89 10.15 -27.22
N SER A 51 -18.16 8.83 -27.26
CA SER A 51 -18.69 8.20 -28.49
C SER A 51 -20.12 8.64 -28.82
N GLU A 52 -20.83 9.26 -27.86
CA GLU A 52 -22.23 9.63 -27.97
C GLU A 52 -22.48 11.15 -27.90
N GLY A 53 -21.43 11.96 -27.70
CA GLY A 53 -21.52 13.42 -27.67
C GLY A 53 -20.61 14.06 -26.62
N ILE A 54 -20.84 15.32 -26.32
CA ILE A 54 -20.06 16.04 -25.30
C ILE A 54 -20.57 15.67 -23.90
N PHE A 55 -19.65 15.43 -22.94
CA PHE A 55 -19.99 14.92 -21.60
C PHE A 55 -21.11 15.72 -20.89
N CYS A 56 -21.06 17.06 -20.90
CA CYS A 56 -22.08 17.88 -20.26
C CYS A 56 -23.49 17.74 -20.87
N GLU A 57 -23.60 17.27 -22.11
CA GLU A 57 -24.87 17.02 -22.78
C GLU A 57 -25.34 15.58 -22.51
N ILE A 58 -24.44 14.61 -22.64
CA ILE A 58 -24.78 13.19 -22.50
C ILE A 58 -25.03 12.76 -21.04
N ILE A 59 -24.54 13.49 -20.04
CA ILE A 59 -24.86 13.17 -18.64
C ILE A 59 -26.38 13.22 -18.38
N ALA A 60 -27.12 14.05 -19.12
CA ALA A 60 -28.57 14.13 -19.02
C ALA A 60 -29.29 12.90 -19.62
N THR A 61 -28.58 12.08 -20.41
CA THR A 61 -29.12 10.86 -21.03
C THR A 61 -28.79 9.60 -20.23
N PHE A 62 -28.17 9.74 -19.06
CA PHE A 62 -27.94 8.63 -18.13
C PHE A 62 -29.26 7.96 -17.76
N THR A 63 -29.26 6.63 -17.75
CA THR A 63 -30.42 5.80 -17.48
C THR A 63 -30.86 5.88 -16.03
N ASP A 64 -29.93 6.15 -15.12
CA ASP A 64 -30.20 6.35 -13.69
C ASP A 64 -30.26 7.85 -13.35
N GLY A 65 -31.48 8.38 -13.21
CA GLY A 65 -31.69 9.79 -12.86
C GLY A 65 -31.11 10.20 -11.50
N GLN A 66 -30.92 9.28 -10.55
CA GLN A 66 -30.25 9.58 -9.27
C GLN A 66 -28.73 9.69 -9.44
N LEU A 67 -28.18 8.96 -10.42
CA LEU A 67 -26.76 8.98 -10.74
C LEU A 67 -26.32 10.35 -11.24
N ILE A 68 -27.12 11.02 -12.07
CA ILE A 68 -26.82 12.37 -12.60
C ILE A 68 -26.42 13.33 -11.47
N GLY A 69 -27.29 13.49 -10.47
CA GLY A 69 -27.03 14.38 -9.34
C GLY A 69 -25.85 13.93 -8.47
N THR A 70 -25.59 12.63 -8.41
CA THR A 70 -24.43 12.07 -7.71
C THR A 70 -23.13 12.39 -8.44
N VAL A 71 -23.09 12.23 -9.76
CA VAL A 71 -21.93 12.51 -10.62
C VAL A 71 -21.61 13.99 -10.61
N CYS A 72 -22.59 14.87 -10.74
CA CYS A 72 -22.34 16.32 -10.68
C CYS A 72 -21.71 16.72 -9.35
N LYS A 73 -22.27 16.27 -8.22
CA LYS A 73 -21.71 16.54 -6.88
C LYS A 73 -20.31 15.96 -6.71
N LEU A 74 -20.07 14.75 -7.22
CA LEU A 74 -18.77 14.11 -7.18
C LEU A 74 -17.73 14.96 -7.94
N LEU A 75 -18.03 15.32 -9.20
CA LEU A 75 -17.12 16.11 -10.02
C LEU A 75 -16.90 17.53 -9.49
N GLU A 76 -17.90 18.14 -8.85
CA GLU A 76 -17.77 19.42 -8.15
C GLU A 76 -16.88 19.33 -6.90
N SER A 77 -16.88 18.17 -6.22
CA SER A 77 -16.01 17.91 -5.07
C SER A 77 -14.55 17.64 -5.44
N ILE A 78 -14.30 17.23 -6.68
CA ILE A 78 -12.97 16.95 -7.21
C ILE A 78 -12.35 18.25 -7.71
N SER A 79 -11.12 18.52 -7.26
CA SER A 79 -10.40 19.74 -7.67
C SER A 79 -10.07 19.70 -9.15
N SER A 80 -10.27 20.85 -9.80
CA SER A 80 -9.96 21.06 -11.21
C SER A 80 -8.50 21.47 -11.37
N GLU A 81 -7.84 20.96 -12.41
CA GLU A 81 -6.45 21.26 -12.76
C GLU A 81 -6.30 21.29 -14.29
N LYS A 82 -5.17 21.77 -14.81
CA LYS A 82 -4.90 21.82 -16.26
C LYS A 82 -5.00 20.43 -16.89
N ASP A 83 -5.51 20.35 -18.11
CA ASP A 83 -5.58 19.10 -18.86
C ASP A 83 -4.21 18.42 -19.06
N PHE A 84 -4.17 17.10 -18.89
CA PHE A 84 -3.00 16.25 -19.12
C PHE A 84 -3.37 15.14 -20.09
N ARG A 85 -2.56 14.95 -21.13
CA ARG A 85 -2.78 13.95 -22.19
C ARG A 85 -1.85 12.76 -22.10
N THR A 86 -0.78 12.85 -21.31
CA THR A 86 0.17 11.75 -21.16
C THR A 86 0.63 11.58 -19.73
N LEU A 87 1.11 10.38 -19.42
CA LEU A 87 1.68 10.06 -18.10
C LEU A 87 2.96 10.87 -17.83
N ASP A 88 3.71 11.21 -18.88
CA ASP A 88 4.92 12.04 -18.77
C ASP A 88 4.60 13.47 -18.38
N GLU A 89 3.50 14.03 -18.89
CA GLU A 89 3.06 15.38 -18.52
C GLU A 89 2.65 15.47 -17.05
N ILE A 90 1.88 14.49 -16.56
CA ILE A 90 1.46 14.46 -15.15
C ILE A 90 2.65 14.17 -14.22
N ASP A 91 3.61 13.33 -14.62
CA ASP A 91 4.82 13.08 -13.84
C ASP A 91 5.76 14.27 -13.83
N THR A 92 5.84 15.02 -14.93
CA THR A 92 6.61 16.27 -14.97
C THR A 92 6.01 17.31 -14.03
N TYR A 93 4.68 17.39 -13.95
CA TYR A 93 3.98 18.34 -13.09
C TYR A 93 3.94 17.93 -11.62
N TYR A 94 3.78 16.63 -11.35
CA TYR A 94 3.73 16.03 -10.02
C TYR A 94 4.82 14.95 -9.81
N PRO A 95 6.11 15.31 -9.84
CA PRO A 95 7.21 14.34 -9.90
C PRO A 95 7.38 13.49 -8.63
N GLN A 96 6.82 13.95 -7.51
CA GLN A 96 6.92 13.25 -6.21
C GLN A 96 5.66 12.42 -5.89
N LYS A 97 4.69 12.38 -6.80
CA LYS A 97 3.41 11.69 -6.61
C LYS A 97 3.41 10.38 -7.38
N LYS A 98 2.54 9.46 -6.96
CA LYS A 98 2.26 8.23 -7.70
C LYS A 98 1.03 8.53 -8.58
N ASN A 99 1.28 9.03 -9.78
CA ASN A 99 0.23 9.51 -10.67
C ASN A 99 -0.35 8.37 -11.52
N ALA A 100 -1.66 8.39 -11.73
CA ALA A 100 -2.38 7.51 -12.64
C ALA A 100 -3.56 8.28 -13.23
N PHE A 101 -4.02 7.85 -14.40
CA PHE A 101 -5.29 8.29 -14.95
C PHE A 101 -6.42 7.41 -14.43
N TRP A 102 -7.55 8.05 -14.15
CA TRP A 102 -8.83 7.38 -13.89
C TRP A 102 -9.77 7.66 -15.06
N GLY A 103 -10.42 6.63 -15.59
CA GLY A 103 -11.22 6.74 -16.81
C GLY A 103 -12.22 5.60 -16.98
N ALA A 104 -13.27 5.83 -17.78
CA ALA A 104 -14.23 4.83 -18.21
C ALA A 104 -13.72 3.94 -19.34
N CYS A 105 -12.86 4.47 -20.22
CA CYS A 105 -12.32 3.75 -21.38
C CYS A 105 -10.93 4.28 -21.69
N PHE A 106 -10.02 3.39 -22.10
CA PHE A 106 -8.68 3.75 -22.54
C PHE A 106 -8.36 3.02 -23.85
N GLU A 107 -7.86 3.73 -24.86
CA GLU A 107 -7.48 3.13 -26.15
C GLU A 107 -6.30 2.16 -26.00
N GLU A 108 -5.37 2.49 -25.11
CA GLU A 108 -4.20 1.65 -24.79
C GLU A 108 -4.22 1.23 -23.31
N GLU A 109 -3.98 -0.06 -23.07
CA GLU A 109 -3.84 -0.58 -21.71
C GLU A 109 -2.49 -0.18 -21.10
N ASN A 110 -2.54 0.42 -19.91
CA ASN A 110 -1.38 0.75 -19.10
C ASN A 110 -1.68 0.45 -17.62
N GLU A 111 -0.69 0.03 -16.83
CA GLU A 111 -0.88 -0.20 -15.39
C GLU A 111 -1.33 1.05 -14.61
N ARG A 112 -1.15 2.24 -15.21
CA ARG A 112 -1.52 3.56 -14.68
C ARG A 112 -2.80 4.11 -15.31
N HIS A 113 -3.50 3.33 -16.12
CA HIS A 113 -4.83 3.61 -16.65
C HIS A 113 -5.84 2.77 -15.86
N ILE A 114 -6.56 3.44 -14.96
CA ILE A 114 -7.38 2.81 -13.93
C ILE A 114 -8.86 3.06 -14.24
N ASP A 115 -9.59 1.97 -14.47
CA ASP A 115 -11.01 1.97 -14.83
C ASP A 115 -11.87 1.14 -13.86
N THR A 116 -11.25 0.30 -13.03
CA THR A 116 -11.92 -0.51 -12.01
C THR A 116 -11.37 -0.32 -10.61
N GLU A 117 -12.15 -0.74 -9.61
CA GLU A 117 -11.72 -0.78 -8.21
C GLU A 117 -10.52 -1.72 -8.01
N GLU A 118 -10.48 -2.87 -8.70
CA GLU A 118 -9.35 -3.80 -8.62
C GLU A 118 -8.06 -3.16 -9.11
N LYS A 119 -8.09 -2.46 -10.26
CA LYS A 119 -6.91 -1.74 -10.77
C LYS A 119 -6.47 -0.64 -9.81
N TYR A 120 -7.41 0.07 -9.18
CA TYR A 120 -7.12 1.09 -8.17
C TYR A 120 -6.35 0.51 -6.97
N HIS A 121 -6.86 -0.57 -6.37
CA HIS A 121 -6.20 -1.21 -5.23
C HIS A 121 -4.87 -1.86 -5.64
N LEU A 122 -4.81 -2.46 -6.83
CA LEU A 122 -3.60 -3.08 -7.36
C LEU A 122 -2.49 -2.05 -7.60
N PHE A 123 -2.78 -0.94 -8.27
CA PHE A 123 -1.84 0.15 -8.52
C PHE A 123 -1.27 0.67 -7.20
N LYS A 124 -2.13 0.96 -6.23
CA LYS A 124 -1.71 1.43 -4.90
C LYS A 124 -0.80 0.43 -4.22
N LYS A 125 -1.21 -0.84 -4.18
CA LYS A 125 -0.42 -1.93 -3.59
C LYS A 125 0.96 -2.03 -4.24
N GLN A 126 1.02 -2.04 -5.57
CA GLN A 126 2.28 -2.11 -6.31
C GLN A 126 3.19 -0.92 -6.00
N LYS A 127 2.69 0.32 -6.05
CA LYS A 127 3.53 1.50 -5.80
C LYS A 127 3.93 1.67 -4.32
N ILE A 128 3.12 1.18 -3.37
CA ILE A 128 3.53 1.11 -1.95
C ILE A 128 4.69 0.13 -1.79
N GLN A 129 4.60 -1.04 -2.42
CA GLN A 129 5.57 -2.14 -2.34
C GLN A 129 6.78 -1.99 -3.27
N ASP A 130 6.77 -1.01 -4.17
CA ASP A 130 7.91 -0.62 -4.99
C ASP A 130 8.99 0.04 -4.12
N ILE A 131 9.75 -0.82 -3.45
CA ILE A 131 10.78 -0.50 -2.47
C ILE A 131 12.11 -0.99 -3.01
N THR A 132 13.01 -0.05 -3.21
CA THR A 132 14.38 -0.29 -3.69
C THR A 132 15.40 -0.11 -2.57
N LYS A 133 15.09 0.70 -1.56
CA LYS A 133 15.96 0.98 -0.41
C LYS A 133 15.27 0.59 0.88
N GLY A 134 16.02 0.01 1.83
CA GLY A 134 15.43 -0.46 3.09
C GLY A 134 14.76 0.66 3.90
N ILE A 135 15.28 1.89 3.84
CA ILE A 135 14.67 3.04 4.51
C ILE A 135 13.23 3.31 4.05
N GLU A 136 12.86 2.95 2.82
CA GLU A 136 11.50 3.14 2.32
C GLU A 136 10.50 2.21 3.04
N ILE A 137 10.94 1.05 3.56
CA ILE A 137 10.11 0.19 4.42
C ILE A 137 9.74 0.95 5.70
N TRP A 138 10.71 1.66 6.29
CA TRP A 138 10.47 2.47 7.49
C TRP A 138 9.49 3.62 7.23
N GLU A 139 9.71 4.34 6.13
CA GLU A 139 8.92 5.52 5.75
C GLU A 139 7.48 5.16 5.39
N ARG A 140 7.26 3.97 4.81
CA ARG A 140 5.94 3.50 4.34
C ARG A 140 5.32 2.46 5.28
N GLN A 141 5.85 2.25 6.48
CA GLN A 141 5.43 1.15 7.36
C GLN A 141 3.91 1.15 7.65
N SER A 142 3.30 2.33 7.83
CA SER A 142 1.86 2.45 8.09
C SER A 142 0.98 2.10 6.89
N LEU A 143 1.53 2.17 5.67
CA LEU A 143 0.87 1.78 4.43
C LEU A 143 1.12 0.30 4.11
N LEU A 144 2.24 -0.26 4.57
CA LEU A 144 2.66 -1.63 4.32
C LEU A 144 2.03 -2.64 5.27
N PHE A 145 1.85 -2.25 6.53
CA PHE A 145 1.54 -3.19 7.61
C PHE A 145 0.34 -2.75 8.43
N LYS A 146 -0.55 -3.69 8.73
CA LYS A 146 -1.70 -3.47 9.62
C LYS A 146 -1.41 -3.90 11.06
N ARG A 147 -0.56 -4.92 11.25
CA ARG A 147 -0.32 -5.60 12.52
C ARG A 147 1.16 -5.60 12.92
N ILE A 148 2.05 -5.31 11.98
CA ILE A 148 3.48 -5.13 12.27
C ILE A 148 3.79 -3.68 12.63
N GLU A 149 4.60 -3.49 13.67
CA GLU A 149 5.12 -2.20 14.10
C GLU A 149 6.65 -2.26 14.23
N LEU A 150 7.36 -1.35 13.56
CA LEU A 150 8.82 -1.34 13.56
C LEU A 150 9.35 -0.55 14.77
N CYS A 151 10.19 -1.19 15.60
CA CYS A 151 10.81 -0.51 16.74
C CYS A 151 11.80 0.56 16.27
N PRO A 152 12.03 1.65 17.04
CA PRO A 152 12.88 2.76 16.63
C PRO A 152 14.29 2.39 16.13
N GLY A 153 14.90 1.35 16.71
CA GLY A 153 16.23 0.86 16.29
C GLY A 153 16.30 0.34 14.85
N VAL A 154 15.17 -0.16 14.32
CA VAL A 154 15.08 -0.74 12.97
C VAL A 154 15.33 0.30 11.88
N LYS A 155 15.02 1.58 12.13
CA LYS A 155 15.25 2.67 11.17
C LYS A 155 16.69 2.73 10.69
N THR A 156 17.65 2.63 11.61
CA THR A 156 19.09 2.71 11.28
C THR A 156 19.55 1.45 10.56
N GLN A 157 19.06 0.28 11.00
CA GLN A 157 19.40 -1.02 10.41
C GLN A 157 18.95 -1.12 8.94
N LEU A 158 17.75 -0.62 8.64
CA LEU A 158 17.19 -0.58 7.28
C LEU A 158 17.99 0.30 6.31
N LYS A 159 18.82 1.24 6.80
CA LYS A 159 19.69 2.05 5.93
C LYS A 159 20.90 1.27 5.41
N SER A 160 21.38 0.27 6.14
CA SER A 160 22.61 -0.47 5.83
C SER A 160 22.39 -1.93 5.45
N VAL A 161 21.21 -2.48 5.73
CA VAL A 161 20.91 -3.89 5.44
C VAL A 161 20.71 -4.13 3.94
N GLY A 162 21.25 -5.25 3.43
CA GLY A 162 20.97 -5.73 2.08
C GLY A 162 19.68 -6.55 2.00
N SER A 163 19.41 -7.15 0.83
CA SER A 163 18.27 -8.08 0.62
C SER A 163 16.89 -7.48 0.94
N ILE A 164 16.69 -6.21 0.60
CA ILE A 164 15.46 -5.44 0.87
C ILE A 164 14.19 -6.17 0.39
N LYS A 165 14.21 -6.72 -0.83
CA LYS A 165 13.07 -7.47 -1.39
C LYS A 165 12.68 -8.67 -0.53
N GLN A 166 13.66 -9.39 0.01
CA GLN A 166 13.40 -10.55 0.86
C GLN A 166 12.88 -10.12 2.24
N ILE A 167 13.44 -9.06 2.83
CA ILE A 167 12.96 -8.48 4.09
C ILE A 167 11.49 -8.06 3.94
N LEU A 168 11.20 -7.29 2.89
CA LEU A 168 9.84 -6.83 2.60
C LEU A 168 8.88 -8.01 2.43
N LYS A 169 9.25 -9.01 1.61
CA LYS A 169 8.43 -10.21 1.40
C LYS A 169 8.13 -10.92 2.72
N THR A 170 9.14 -11.12 3.57
CA THR A 170 8.95 -11.78 4.87
C THR A 170 8.03 -10.98 5.78
N LEU A 171 8.20 -9.65 5.86
CA LEU A 171 7.34 -8.81 6.69
C LEU A 171 5.90 -8.78 6.18
N LEU A 172 5.69 -8.69 4.86
CA LEU A 172 4.35 -8.74 4.27
C LEU A 172 3.63 -10.06 4.54
N LEU A 173 4.34 -11.20 4.40
CA LEU A 173 3.78 -12.52 4.71
C LEU A 173 3.44 -12.68 6.20
N LEU A 174 4.29 -12.12 7.07
CA LEU A 174 4.04 -12.13 8.51
C LEU A 174 2.82 -11.27 8.86
N ASP A 175 2.69 -10.07 8.27
CA ASP A 175 1.55 -9.19 8.48
C ASP A 175 0.25 -9.85 7.98
N ASP A 176 0.30 -10.49 6.81
CA ASP A 176 -0.83 -11.22 6.23
C ASP A 176 -1.31 -12.34 7.18
N TYR A 177 -0.41 -13.20 7.66
CA TYR A 177 -0.74 -14.20 8.69
C TYR A 177 -1.39 -13.57 9.94
N CYS A 178 -0.83 -12.44 10.40
CA CYS A 178 -1.35 -11.76 11.59
C CYS A 178 -2.76 -11.15 11.38
N VAL A 179 -3.11 -10.80 10.13
CA VAL A 179 -4.41 -10.23 9.76
C VAL A 179 -5.43 -11.33 9.49
N THR A 180 -5.02 -12.40 8.81
CA THR A 180 -5.97 -13.44 8.33
C THR A 180 -6.17 -14.55 9.34
N SER A 181 -5.17 -14.84 10.17
CA SER A 181 -5.13 -16.09 10.95
C SER A 181 -4.94 -15.86 12.46
N TRP A 182 -4.11 -14.90 12.88
CA TRP A 182 -3.90 -14.60 14.31
C TRP A 182 -4.87 -13.52 14.84
N ASN A 183 -6.12 -13.94 15.07
CA ASN A 183 -7.21 -13.04 15.48
C ASN A 183 -7.50 -13.04 16.99
N ASN A 184 -6.96 -14.01 17.73
CA ASN A 184 -7.09 -14.10 19.18
C ASN A 184 -5.95 -14.94 19.77
N GLY A 185 -5.86 -14.95 21.10
CA GLY A 185 -4.93 -15.82 21.82
C GLY A 185 -3.46 -15.44 21.66
N ARG A 186 -2.59 -16.37 22.03
CA ARG A 186 -1.13 -16.21 21.94
C ARG A 186 -0.66 -16.46 20.50
N PHE A 187 0.39 -15.77 20.10
CA PHE A 187 1.06 -16.03 18.82
C PHE A 187 1.58 -17.48 18.79
N ASN A 188 1.41 -18.15 17.65
CA ASN A 188 1.84 -19.52 17.44
C ASN A 188 2.79 -19.59 16.24
N GLU A 189 4.09 -19.73 16.52
CA GLU A 189 5.14 -19.81 15.51
C GLU A 189 4.96 -20.98 14.54
N ASN A 190 4.42 -22.12 15.01
CA ASN A 190 4.20 -23.28 14.16
C ASN A 190 3.07 -23.05 13.14
N GLU A 191 2.05 -22.28 13.52
CA GLU A 191 0.97 -21.90 12.59
C GLU A 191 1.46 -20.89 11.56
N ALA A 192 2.26 -19.90 11.97
CA ALA A 192 2.91 -18.97 11.05
C ALA A 192 3.81 -19.71 10.04
N MET A 193 4.61 -20.68 10.49
CA MET A 193 5.44 -21.51 9.62
C MET A 193 4.63 -22.38 8.66
N LYS A 194 3.47 -22.91 9.09
CA LYS A 194 2.55 -23.66 8.23
C LYS A 194 1.87 -22.76 7.19
N PHE A 195 1.56 -21.52 7.57
CA PHE A 195 1.00 -20.52 6.67
C PHE A 195 1.96 -20.21 5.53
N ASN A 196 3.25 -20.05 5.83
CA ASN A 196 4.28 -19.91 4.80
C ASN A 196 5.67 -20.30 5.32
N SER A 197 6.37 -21.20 4.61
CA SER A 197 7.71 -21.66 5.00
C SER A 197 8.80 -20.57 4.95
N VAL A 198 8.54 -19.42 4.32
CA VAL A 198 9.42 -18.23 4.41
C VAL A 198 9.47 -17.66 5.83
N LEU A 199 8.44 -17.90 6.65
CA LEU A 199 8.39 -17.53 8.06
C LEU A 199 9.10 -18.58 8.92
N ASP A 200 10.35 -18.93 8.58
CA ASP A 200 11.20 -19.84 9.38
C ASP A 200 11.52 -19.19 10.73
N ILE A 201 10.62 -19.38 11.69
CA ILE A 201 10.66 -18.80 13.03
C ILE A 201 11.31 -19.80 13.99
N SER A 202 12.27 -19.32 14.77
CA SER A 202 12.83 -20.08 15.89
C SER A 202 13.06 -19.20 17.11
N THR A 203 13.18 -19.83 18.27
CA THR A 203 13.61 -19.21 19.52
C THR A 203 15.13 -19.16 19.64
N GLU A 204 15.66 -18.36 20.57
CA GLU A 204 17.08 -18.40 20.89
C GLU A 204 17.46 -19.69 21.61
N SER A 205 18.72 -20.09 21.47
CA SER A 205 19.24 -21.29 22.13
C SER A 205 19.31 -21.11 23.64
N THR A 206 19.31 -22.23 24.36
CA THR A 206 19.56 -22.25 25.82
C THR A 206 20.90 -21.64 26.18
N SER A 207 21.93 -21.81 25.35
CA SER A 207 23.27 -21.20 25.55
C SER A 207 23.24 -19.67 25.46
N THR A 208 22.45 -19.10 24.53
CA THR A 208 22.21 -17.66 24.44
C THR A 208 21.44 -17.19 25.66
N ASN A 209 20.34 -17.87 26.01
CA ASN A 209 19.42 -17.48 27.08
C ASN A 209 20.07 -17.50 28.47
N ASN A 210 21.04 -18.39 28.71
CA ASN A 210 21.77 -18.49 29.96
C ASN A 210 22.96 -17.51 30.06
N ASN A 211 23.29 -16.79 28.99
CA ASN A 211 24.37 -15.81 28.99
C ASN A 211 23.81 -14.38 29.05
N SER A 212 24.04 -13.69 30.16
CA SER A 212 23.51 -12.34 30.39
C SER A 212 23.94 -11.35 29.31
N LYS A 213 25.20 -11.39 28.84
CA LYS A 213 25.68 -10.48 27.78
C LYS A 213 24.94 -10.73 26.47
N LYS A 214 24.76 -11.98 26.09
CA LYS A 214 24.07 -12.34 24.84
C LYS A 214 22.59 -12.00 24.90
N LYS A 215 21.97 -12.15 26.08
CA LYS A 215 20.59 -11.75 26.33
C LYS A 215 20.38 -10.24 26.15
N GLN A 216 21.33 -9.41 26.58
CA GLN A 216 21.27 -7.95 26.40
C GLN A 216 21.21 -7.54 24.93
N GLU A 217 21.87 -8.27 24.03
CA GLU A 217 21.83 -8.00 22.58
C GLU A 217 20.44 -8.22 21.95
N ARG A 218 19.54 -8.98 22.62
CA ARG A 218 18.15 -9.19 22.18
C ARG A 218 17.13 -8.35 22.95
N LEU A 219 17.60 -7.38 23.72
CA LEU A 219 16.73 -6.38 24.35
C LEU A 219 16.54 -5.21 23.40
N PHE A 220 15.30 -5.01 22.94
CA PHE A 220 14.97 -3.92 22.04
C PHE A 220 13.92 -3.01 22.65
N LYS A 221 14.08 -1.71 22.37
CA LYS A 221 13.15 -0.68 22.84
C LYS A 221 11.91 -0.65 21.95
N LEU A 222 10.75 -0.86 22.54
CA LEU A 222 9.44 -0.71 21.92
C LEU A 222 9.11 0.78 21.67
N PRO A 223 8.13 1.08 20.79
CA PRO A 223 7.67 2.45 20.53
C PRO A 223 7.20 3.21 21.77
N ASN A 224 6.59 2.52 22.74
CA ASN A 224 6.16 3.09 24.02
C ASN A 224 7.32 3.36 25.01
N GLY A 225 8.56 3.05 24.62
CA GLY A 225 9.76 3.26 25.42
C GLY A 225 10.15 2.11 26.35
N LYS A 226 9.30 1.09 26.52
CA LYS A 226 9.65 -0.14 27.26
C LYS A 226 10.72 -0.92 26.51
N THR A 227 11.49 -1.72 27.24
CA THR A 227 12.49 -2.60 26.64
C THR A 227 12.05 -4.04 26.89
N GLU A 228 11.94 -4.82 25.83
CA GLU A 228 11.48 -6.21 25.89
C GLU A 228 12.54 -7.15 25.34
N TYR A 229 12.47 -8.40 25.77
CA TYR A 229 13.32 -9.48 25.28
C TYR A 229 12.69 -10.17 24.07
N PHE A 230 13.40 -10.14 22.94
CA PHE A 230 12.93 -10.73 21.69
C PHE A 230 13.59 -12.11 21.53
N ASP A 231 12.89 -13.15 21.95
CA ASP A 231 13.35 -14.54 21.83
C ASP A 231 13.14 -15.11 20.41
N LEU A 232 12.04 -14.70 19.78
CA LEU A 232 11.64 -15.19 18.46
C LEU A 232 12.38 -14.43 17.35
N HIS A 233 12.83 -15.16 16.35
CA HIS A 233 13.42 -14.58 15.16
C HIS A 233 13.10 -15.39 13.90
N ILE A 234 12.88 -14.67 12.80
CA ILE A 234 12.71 -15.24 11.45
C ILE A 234 14.05 -15.28 10.75
N LYS A 235 14.28 -16.31 9.92
CA LYS A 235 15.47 -16.47 9.07
C LYS A 235 15.09 -16.35 7.58
N PRO A 236 14.94 -15.13 7.02
CA PRO A 236 14.63 -14.99 5.60
C PRO A 236 15.73 -15.56 4.68
N LYS A 237 16.96 -15.65 5.20
CA LYS A 237 18.14 -16.31 4.59
C LYS A 237 19.20 -16.57 5.68
N GLU A 238 20.22 -17.35 5.35
CA GLU A 238 21.26 -17.83 6.28
C GLU A 238 21.81 -16.75 7.24
N ASN A 239 22.26 -15.62 6.70
CA ASN A 239 22.90 -14.53 7.46
C ASN A 239 21.99 -13.31 7.68
N LEU A 240 20.67 -13.51 7.74
CA LEU A 240 19.71 -12.46 8.04
C LEU A 240 18.75 -12.94 9.14
N ARG A 241 18.53 -12.09 10.13
CA ARG A 241 17.61 -12.31 11.24
C ARG A 241 16.65 -11.14 11.34
N ILE A 242 15.38 -11.46 11.54
CA ILE A 242 14.33 -10.50 11.90
C ILE A 242 13.81 -10.90 13.27
N TYR A 243 14.16 -10.16 14.31
CA TYR A 243 13.68 -10.44 15.67
C TYR A 243 12.29 -9.87 15.86
N ILE A 244 11.39 -10.70 16.38
CA ILE A 244 9.97 -10.39 16.55
C ILE A 244 9.56 -10.53 18.02
N PHE A 245 8.65 -9.67 18.45
CA PHE A 245 8.01 -9.73 19.74
C PHE A 245 6.49 -9.63 19.55
N PRO A 246 5.76 -10.75 19.63
CA PRO A 246 4.31 -10.74 19.57
C PRO A 246 3.70 -10.23 20.88
N ASP A 247 2.86 -9.20 20.82
CA ASP A 247 2.10 -8.71 21.97
C ASP A 247 0.79 -8.04 21.51
N ASN A 248 -0.30 -8.32 22.22
CA ASN A 248 -1.63 -7.75 21.98
C ASN A 248 -2.08 -7.82 20.50
N LEU A 249 -1.87 -8.97 19.87
CA LEU A 249 -2.15 -9.22 18.45
C LEU A 249 -1.41 -8.28 17.48
N LYS A 250 -0.31 -7.69 17.92
CA LYS A 250 0.66 -6.99 17.08
C LYS A 250 1.97 -7.76 17.10
N ILE A 251 2.76 -7.58 16.03
CA ILE A 251 4.15 -8.01 16.00
C ILE A 251 5.03 -6.77 16.02
N TYR A 252 5.87 -6.65 17.05
CA TYR A 252 6.93 -5.66 17.07
C TYR A 252 8.18 -6.25 16.41
N ILE A 253 8.84 -5.48 15.55
CA ILE A 253 10.13 -5.84 14.96
C ILE A 253 11.24 -5.09 15.69
N GLY A 254 12.08 -5.81 16.42
CA GLY A 254 13.14 -5.22 17.25
C GLY A 254 14.46 -5.04 16.51
N TYR A 255 14.74 -5.95 15.58
CA TYR A 255 16.00 -5.97 14.84
C TYR A 255 15.85 -6.62 13.46
N ILE A 256 16.54 -6.06 12.47
CA ILE A 256 16.72 -6.61 11.13
C ILE A 256 18.21 -6.53 10.76
N GLY A 257 18.89 -7.65 10.60
CA GLY A 257 20.32 -7.61 10.27
C GLY A 257 21.01 -8.96 10.33
N ALA A 258 22.34 -8.93 10.38
CA ALA A 258 23.15 -10.13 10.54
C ALA A 258 22.83 -10.86 11.85
N HIS A 259 23.25 -12.12 11.95
CA HIS A 259 23.13 -12.89 13.17
C HIS A 259 23.79 -12.14 14.34
N LEU A 260 23.07 -11.98 15.45
CA LEU A 260 23.63 -11.41 16.67
C LEU A 260 24.62 -12.38 17.31
N PRO A 261 25.59 -11.92 18.12
CA PRO A 261 26.58 -12.80 18.75
C PRO A 261 25.94 -13.99 19.48
N ILE A 262 26.49 -15.19 19.23
CA ILE A 262 26.05 -16.48 19.79
C ILE A 262 26.86 -16.87 21.01
#